data_AF-A0AAV4LP87-F1
#
_entry.id   AF-A0AAV4LP87-F1
#
_cell.length_a   1.000
_cell.length_b   1.000
_cell.length_c   1.000
_cell.angle_alpha   90.00
_cell.angle_beta   90.00
_cell.angle_gamma   90.00
#
_symmetry.space_group_name_H-M   'P 1'
#
loop_
_entity.id
_entity.type
_entity.pdbx_description
1 polymer ?
#
loop_
_entity_poly.entity_id
_entity_poly.type
_entity_poly.pdbx_seq_one_letter_code
_entity_poly.pdbx_strand_id
1 'polypeptide(L)'
;MFRGYLDPNVSSPKAEPAPPLPRDNRHPCDHYKGWKRVAKAWDNFLLSNNMALCRKNYGADGNCLYNAISGILKDYNLTRSRLGMALSDLPASVTLSLQDLNFAEDHYSVGDLRRLTAVLFIGVDPHNANALPFWEAEPFITKLEVLSQVEGMRDYGDIRWGPKAFLKELQAGGDRVGVARRVYAKLVQVKNPSTWGSYEDIDALAHVLNLDIYLFWSDGVKLQLFRGPRPPSQQRPALMLYYTVMQHFDAAGLVRNTSQPPPRPIYSMLRISDFPGMLRAMAT
;
A
#
# COMPACT_ATOMS: atom_id res chain seq x y z
N MET A 1 -8.17 -3.73 29.27
CA MET A 1 -9.20 -4.77 29.10
C MET A 1 -9.78 -4.61 27.69
N PHE A 2 -9.16 -5.23 26.68
CA PHE A 2 -9.65 -5.21 25.29
C PHE A 2 -9.64 -6.64 24.74
N ARG A 3 -10.73 -7.37 25.03
CA ARG A 3 -11.14 -8.54 24.27
C ARG A 3 -12.06 -8.03 23.17
N GLY A 4 -11.60 -8.10 21.92
CA GLY A 4 -12.47 -7.93 20.75
C GLY A 4 -11.71 -8.13 19.45
N TYR A 5 -11.74 -9.35 18.92
CA TYR A 5 -12.51 -9.72 17.72
C TYR A 5 -11.81 -9.36 16.41
N LEU A 6 -10.85 -10.19 16.00
CA LEU A 6 -10.94 -10.68 14.62
C LEU A 6 -12.02 -11.76 14.64
N ASP A 7 -13.15 -11.46 14.01
CA ASP A 7 -14.20 -12.44 13.76
C ASP A 7 -13.59 -13.60 12.95
N PRO A 8 -13.64 -14.86 13.40
CA PRO A 8 -13.26 -16.01 12.58
C PRO A 8 -14.09 -16.12 11.27
N ASN A 9 -15.17 -15.33 11.16
CA ASN A 9 -15.95 -15.14 9.94
C ASN A 9 -15.50 -13.95 9.08
N VAL A 10 -14.21 -13.58 9.04
CA VAL A 10 -13.69 -12.92 7.83
C VAL A 10 -13.83 -13.93 6.69
N SER A 11 -15.04 -13.97 6.12
CA SER A 11 -15.37 -14.69 4.90
C SER A 11 -14.25 -14.39 3.92
N SER A 12 -13.67 -15.43 3.34
CA SER A 12 -12.60 -15.31 2.37
C SER A 12 -12.88 -14.13 1.43
N PRO A 13 -11.88 -13.27 1.15
CA PRO A 13 -12.07 -12.06 0.35
C PRO A 13 -12.95 -12.38 -0.86
N LYS A 14 -14.12 -11.74 -0.97
CA LYS A 14 -15.08 -12.00 -2.06
C LYS A 14 -14.41 -11.63 -3.38
N ALA A 15 -14.03 -12.64 -4.14
CA ALA A 15 -13.36 -12.44 -5.41
C ALA A 15 -14.36 -12.10 -6.52
N GLU A 16 -13.86 -11.45 -7.58
CA GLU A 16 -14.65 -11.12 -8.75
C GLU A 16 -14.93 -12.42 -9.56
N PRO A 17 -16.19 -12.85 -9.69
CA PRO A 17 -16.52 -14.09 -10.39
C PRO A 17 -16.27 -13.93 -11.90
N ALA A 18 -15.67 -14.95 -12.52
CA ALA A 18 -15.52 -14.98 -13.97
C ALA A 18 -16.89 -15.15 -14.65
N PRO A 19 -17.18 -14.44 -15.76
CA PRO A 19 -18.31 -14.78 -16.61
C PRO A 19 -18.12 -16.19 -17.22
N PRO A 20 -19.21 -16.93 -17.52
CA PRO A 20 -19.11 -18.26 -18.14
C PRO A 20 -18.39 -18.19 -19.50
N LEU A 21 -17.41 -19.07 -19.71
CA LEU A 21 -16.53 -19.02 -20.87
C LEU A 21 -17.07 -19.73 -22.11
N PRO A 22 -16.83 -19.18 -23.32
CA PRO A 22 -16.65 -19.96 -24.53
C PRO A 22 -15.30 -20.72 -24.47
N ARG A 23 -15.23 -21.91 -25.07
CA ARG A 23 -13.99 -22.68 -25.26
C ARG A 23 -13.04 -21.89 -26.18
N ASP A 24 -12.09 -21.12 -25.63
CA ASP A 24 -11.20 -20.28 -26.46
C ASP A 24 -9.78 -20.17 -25.87
N ASN A 25 -8.77 -20.05 -26.74
CA ASN A 25 -7.32 -19.97 -26.44
C ASN A 25 -6.89 -18.61 -25.84
N ARG A 26 -7.80 -17.93 -25.12
CA ARG A 26 -7.55 -16.59 -24.58
C ARG A 26 -6.69 -16.66 -23.32
N HIS A 27 -5.95 -15.58 -23.07
CA HIS A 27 -5.16 -15.49 -21.85
C HIS A 27 -6.09 -15.37 -20.64
N PRO A 28 -5.77 -15.99 -19.47
CA PRO A 28 -6.66 -15.98 -18.31
C PRO A 28 -7.14 -14.59 -17.87
N CYS A 29 -6.28 -13.56 -17.98
CA CYS A 29 -6.64 -12.19 -17.62
C CYS A 29 -7.72 -11.56 -18.51
N ASP A 30 -7.85 -12.00 -19.77
CA ASP A 30 -8.77 -11.41 -20.74
C ASP A 30 -10.24 -11.74 -20.42
N HIS A 31 -10.47 -12.64 -19.46
CA HIS A 31 -11.80 -13.00 -18.97
C HIS A 31 -12.36 -12.04 -17.93
N TYR A 32 -11.53 -11.15 -17.36
CA TYR A 32 -11.91 -10.25 -16.29
C TYR A 32 -11.92 -8.81 -16.79
N LYS A 33 -13.09 -8.17 -16.72
CA LYS A 33 -13.26 -6.79 -17.19
C LYS A 33 -12.36 -5.84 -16.39
N GLY A 34 -11.61 -5.00 -17.09
CA GLY A 34 -10.72 -4.00 -16.47
C GLY A 34 -9.36 -4.56 -16.01
N TRP A 35 -9.17 -5.89 -16.07
CA TRP A 35 -7.88 -6.51 -15.83
C TRP A 35 -7.08 -6.64 -17.13
N LYS A 36 -5.77 -6.51 -17.02
CA LYS A 36 -4.82 -6.59 -18.14
C LYS A 36 -3.72 -7.58 -17.81
N ARG A 37 -3.07 -8.07 -18.85
CA ARG A 37 -1.87 -8.91 -18.72
C ARG A 37 -0.71 -8.12 -18.12
N VAL A 38 0.19 -8.84 -17.47
CA VAL A 38 1.43 -8.31 -16.90
C VAL A 38 2.60 -8.50 -17.88
N ALA A 39 3.81 -8.16 -17.45
CA ALA A 39 5.02 -8.44 -18.22
C ALA A 39 5.17 -9.94 -18.52
N LYS A 40 5.61 -10.26 -19.74
CA LYS A 40 5.76 -11.64 -20.26
C LYS A 40 6.59 -12.56 -19.35
N ALA A 41 7.56 -12.01 -18.60
CA ALA A 41 8.36 -12.77 -17.66
C ALA A 41 7.49 -13.44 -16.56
N TRP A 42 6.51 -12.71 -16.02
CA TRP A 42 5.55 -13.25 -15.05
C TRP A 42 4.61 -14.27 -15.67
N ASP A 43 4.09 -14.00 -16.86
CA ASP A 43 3.22 -14.95 -17.57
C ASP A 43 3.94 -16.28 -17.79
N ASN A 44 5.16 -16.26 -18.32
CA ASN A 44 5.96 -17.47 -18.54
C ASN A 44 6.20 -18.26 -17.24
N PHE A 45 6.51 -17.54 -16.15
CA PHE A 45 6.77 -18.15 -14.85
C PHE A 45 5.50 -18.77 -14.23
N LEU A 46 4.36 -18.08 -14.29
CA LEU A 46 3.15 -18.51 -13.60
C LEU A 46 2.30 -19.50 -14.40
N LEU A 47 2.25 -19.36 -15.73
CA LEU A 47 1.44 -20.26 -16.57
C LEU A 47 1.95 -21.71 -16.50
N SER A 48 3.28 -21.90 -16.41
CA SER A 48 3.87 -23.23 -16.17
C SER A 48 3.48 -23.83 -14.82
N ASN A 49 3.04 -23.00 -13.88
CA ASN A 49 2.54 -23.39 -12.55
C ASN A 49 1.01 -23.31 -12.46
N ASN A 50 0.29 -23.35 -13.59
CA ASN A 50 -1.18 -23.31 -13.65
C ASN A 50 -1.79 -22.06 -12.99
N MET A 51 -1.08 -20.93 -13.07
CA MET A 51 -1.49 -19.64 -12.51
C MET A 51 -1.32 -18.53 -13.55
N ALA A 52 -1.98 -17.40 -13.33
CA ALA A 52 -1.71 -16.17 -14.06
C ALA A 52 -1.75 -14.98 -13.10
N LEU A 53 -0.92 -13.98 -13.39
CA LEU A 53 -0.95 -12.69 -12.72
C LEU A 53 -1.55 -11.67 -13.68
N CYS A 54 -2.51 -10.90 -13.20
CA CYS A 54 -3.14 -9.82 -13.95
C CYS A 54 -2.98 -8.53 -13.18
N ARG A 55 -3.12 -7.40 -13.86
CA ARG A 55 -3.10 -6.07 -13.24
C ARG A 55 -4.37 -5.29 -13.51
N LYS A 56 -4.83 -4.49 -12.55
CA LYS A 56 -5.97 -3.59 -12.68
C LYS A 56 -5.58 -2.19 -12.23
N ASN A 57 -5.87 -1.22 -13.10
CA ASN A 57 -5.56 0.18 -12.87
C ASN A 57 -6.75 0.86 -12.16
N TYR A 58 -6.46 1.57 -11.07
CA TYR A 58 -7.45 2.32 -10.28
C TYR A 58 -7.31 3.84 -10.40
N GLY A 59 -6.41 4.33 -11.26
CA GLY A 59 -6.16 5.75 -11.47
C GLY A 59 -4.68 6.08 -11.65
N ALA A 60 -4.39 7.01 -12.57
CA ALA A 60 -3.04 7.44 -12.94
C ALA A 60 -2.87 8.96 -12.79
N ASP A 61 -3.23 9.50 -11.63
CA ASP A 61 -3.25 10.93 -11.28
C ASP A 61 -2.12 11.34 -10.32
N GLY A 62 -1.07 10.52 -10.20
CA GLY A 62 -0.01 10.67 -9.20
C GLY A 62 -0.35 10.03 -7.83
N ASN A 63 -1.57 9.50 -7.65
CA ASN A 63 -1.97 8.75 -6.45
C ASN A 63 -2.03 7.23 -6.67
N CYS A 64 -1.40 6.72 -7.73
CA CYS A 64 -1.59 5.33 -8.18
C CYS A 64 -1.42 4.26 -7.08
N LEU A 65 -0.44 4.41 -6.19
CA LEU A 65 -0.27 3.52 -5.02
C LEU A 65 -1.53 3.51 -4.13
N TYR A 66 -1.95 4.70 -3.68
CA TYR A 66 -3.09 4.86 -2.79
C TYR A 66 -4.41 4.48 -3.48
N ASN A 67 -4.55 4.76 -4.78
CA ASN A 67 -5.69 4.33 -5.60
C ASN A 67 -5.76 2.80 -5.66
N ALA A 68 -4.63 2.12 -5.90
CA ALA A 68 -4.59 0.66 -5.96
C ALA A 68 -4.98 0.04 -4.60
N ILE A 69 -4.38 0.50 -3.50
CA ILE A 69 -4.71 -0.01 -2.15
C ILE A 69 -6.18 0.27 -1.81
N SER A 70 -6.64 1.52 -1.94
CA SER A 70 -8.04 1.90 -1.66
C SER A 70 -9.03 1.12 -2.53
N GLY A 71 -8.73 0.97 -3.82
CA GLY A 71 -9.52 0.23 -4.78
C GLY A 71 -9.64 -1.25 -4.43
N ILE A 72 -8.53 -1.90 -4.08
CA ILE A 72 -8.52 -3.29 -3.62
C ILE A 72 -9.36 -3.44 -2.35
N LEU A 73 -9.17 -2.59 -1.35
CA LEU A 73 -9.95 -2.66 -0.10
C LEU A 73 -11.46 -2.47 -0.36
N LYS A 74 -11.84 -1.60 -1.29
CA LYS A 74 -13.22 -1.39 -1.74
C LYS A 74 -13.79 -2.62 -2.46
N ASP A 75 -13.06 -3.19 -3.42
CA ASP A 75 -13.46 -4.40 -4.15
C ASP A 75 -13.72 -5.58 -3.19
N TYR A 76 -12.99 -5.68 -2.09
CA TYR A 76 -13.18 -6.70 -1.06
C TYR A 76 -14.12 -6.33 0.08
N ASN A 77 -14.70 -5.15 0.05
CA ASN A 77 -15.55 -4.61 1.12
C ASN A 77 -14.88 -4.69 2.51
N LEU A 78 -13.59 -4.38 2.56
CA LEU A 78 -12.82 -4.25 3.79
C LEU A 78 -12.94 -2.82 4.31
N THR A 79 -13.90 -2.61 5.21
CA THR A 79 -14.11 -1.33 5.89
C THR A 79 -13.02 -1.06 6.92
N ARG A 80 -12.86 0.21 7.30
CA ARG A 80 -11.94 0.65 8.36
C ARG A 80 -12.18 -0.07 9.68
N SER A 81 -13.44 -0.30 10.05
CA SER A 81 -13.81 -1.04 11.27
C SER A 81 -13.36 -2.50 11.25
N ARG A 82 -13.33 -3.13 10.07
CA ARG A 82 -12.90 -4.53 9.91
C ARG A 82 -11.39 -4.69 9.86
N LEU A 83 -10.71 -3.77 9.20
CA LEU A 83 -9.25 -3.81 9.08
C LEU A 83 -8.59 -3.27 10.37
N GLY A 84 -9.11 -2.17 10.90
CA GLY A 84 -8.56 -1.45 12.04
C GLY A 84 -7.21 -0.80 11.72
N MET A 85 -6.55 -0.34 12.79
CA MET A 85 -5.13 0.04 12.76
C MET A 85 -4.40 -0.71 13.87
N ALA A 86 -3.17 -1.13 13.60
CA ALA A 86 -2.25 -1.66 14.60
C ALA A 86 -1.38 -0.50 15.12
N LEU A 87 -1.63 -0.10 16.36
CA LEU A 87 -0.99 1.07 16.98
C LEU A 87 -0.08 0.70 18.16
N SER A 88 -0.04 -0.57 18.56
CA SER A 88 0.55 -1.00 19.85
C SER A 88 2.06 -0.80 19.96
N ASP A 89 2.77 -0.69 18.85
CA ASP A 89 4.22 -0.59 18.77
C ASP A 89 4.68 0.76 18.18
N LEU A 90 3.75 1.70 18.00
CA LEU A 90 4.05 3.04 17.48
C LEU A 90 4.37 4.01 18.62
N PRO A 91 5.22 5.03 18.37
CA PRO A 91 5.45 6.12 19.32
C PRO A 91 4.13 6.77 19.77
N ALA A 92 4.11 7.32 20.99
CA ALA A 92 2.91 7.93 21.56
C ALA A 92 2.35 9.07 20.69
N SER A 93 3.22 9.92 20.13
CA SER A 93 2.87 11.00 19.20
C SER A 93 2.17 10.46 17.95
N VAL A 94 2.68 9.40 17.34
CA VAL A 94 2.04 8.73 16.19
C VAL A 94 0.70 8.13 16.59
N THR A 95 0.67 7.37 17.69
CA THR A 95 -0.55 6.68 18.17
C THR A 95 -1.70 7.65 18.40
N LEU A 96 -1.47 8.73 19.15
CA LEU A 96 -2.47 9.76 19.42
C LEU A 96 -2.91 10.47 18.14
N SER A 97 -1.96 10.79 17.25
CA SER A 97 -2.24 11.40 15.96
C SER A 97 -3.19 10.54 15.12
N LEU A 98 -2.94 9.23 15.04
CA LEU A 98 -3.76 8.30 14.26
C LEU A 98 -5.12 8.03 14.91
N GLN A 99 -5.21 7.99 16.24
CA GLN A 99 -6.48 7.81 16.96
C GLN A 99 -7.43 8.98 16.75
N ASP A 100 -6.90 10.21 16.69
CA ASP A 100 -7.69 11.43 16.52
C ASP A 100 -8.01 11.75 15.05
N LEU A 101 -7.56 10.93 14.09
CA LEU A 101 -7.89 11.12 12.68
C LEU A 101 -9.38 10.88 12.42
N ASN A 102 -10.05 11.93 11.97
CA ASN A 102 -11.43 11.84 11.49
C ASN A 102 -11.46 11.37 10.03
N PHE A 103 -12.12 10.24 9.82
CA PHE A 103 -12.33 9.61 8.53
C PHE A 103 -13.80 9.74 8.11
N ALA A 104 -14.04 10.18 6.88
CA ALA A 104 -15.39 10.50 6.41
C ALA A 104 -16.15 9.29 5.83
N GLU A 105 -15.46 8.34 5.20
CA GLU A 105 -16.06 7.18 4.51
C GLU A 105 -15.84 5.89 5.31
N ASP A 106 -16.63 4.84 5.08
CA ASP A 106 -16.44 3.53 5.73
C ASP A 106 -15.17 2.79 5.27
N HIS A 107 -14.68 3.07 4.07
CA HIS A 107 -13.43 2.53 3.53
C HIS A 107 -12.31 3.57 3.62
N TYR A 108 -11.06 3.11 3.65
CA TYR A 108 -9.92 4.02 3.54
C TYR A 108 -9.88 4.64 2.13
N SER A 109 -10.10 5.94 2.04
CA SER A 109 -9.92 6.74 0.82
C SER A 109 -8.44 7.03 0.55
N VAL A 110 -8.14 7.54 -0.64
CA VAL A 110 -6.79 8.03 -1.00
C VAL A 110 -6.29 9.07 0.01
N GLY A 111 -7.15 10.01 0.40
CA GLY A 111 -6.81 11.04 1.38
C GLY A 111 -6.53 10.46 2.76
N ASP A 112 -7.23 9.40 3.15
CA ASP A 112 -6.99 8.71 4.41
C ASP A 112 -5.62 8.05 4.41
N LEU A 113 -5.32 7.27 3.37
CA LEU A 113 -4.04 6.58 3.24
C LEU A 113 -2.86 7.56 3.23
N ARG A 114 -2.99 8.69 2.53
CA ARG A 114 -1.96 9.75 2.56
C ARG A 114 -1.80 10.40 3.94
N ARG A 115 -2.89 10.61 4.68
CA ARG A 115 -2.81 11.14 6.06
C ARG A 115 -2.09 10.16 6.98
N LEU A 116 -2.40 8.86 6.88
CA LEU A 116 -1.70 7.82 7.63
C LEU A 116 -0.20 7.84 7.36
N THR A 117 0.21 7.83 6.08
CA THR A 117 1.64 7.83 5.75
C THR A 117 2.33 9.15 6.06
N ALA A 118 1.66 10.30 5.95
CA ALA A 118 2.21 11.59 6.36
C ALA A 118 2.50 11.64 7.87
N VAL A 119 1.58 11.13 8.71
CA VAL A 119 1.81 11.02 10.16
C VAL A 119 2.99 10.11 10.47
N LEU A 120 3.11 8.96 9.80
CA LEU A 120 4.23 8.03 9.99
C LEU A 120 5.57 8.59 9.47
N PHE A 121 5.52 9.37 8.39
CA PHE A 121 6.70 10.03 7.85
C PHE A 121 7.24 11.07 8.84
N ILE A 122 6.36 11.96 9.33
CA ILE A 122 6.71 13.07 10.22
C ILE A 122 6.91 12.61 11.67
N GLY A 123 6.27 11.52 12.07
CA GLY A 123 6.22 11.05 13.45
C GLY A 123 5.12 11.69 14.31
N VAL A 124 4.30 12.58 13.74
CA VAL A 124 3.14 13.20 14.39
C VAL A 124 2.22 13.83 13.34
N ASP A 125 0.93 14.00 13.65
CA ASP A 125 0.09 15.02 13.00
C ASP A 125 0.45 16.39 13.61
N PRO A 126 1.07 17.32 12.85
CA PRO A 126 1.54 18.59 13.37
C PRO A 126 0.40 19.59 13.68
N HIS A 127 -0.85 19.20 13.45
CA HIS A 127 -2.05 19.91 13.87
C HIS A 127 -2.69 19.32 15.13
N ASN A 128 -2.24 18.15 15.59
CA ASN A 128 -2.77 17.51 16.80
C ASN A 128 -2.03 18.04 18.06
N ALA A 129 -2.69 18.94 18.78
CA ALA A 129 -2.18 19.52 20.02
C ALA A 129 -1.96 18.49 21.14
N ASN A 130 -2.71 17.38 21.16
CA ASN A 130 -2.57 16.33 22.17
C ASN A 130 -1.33 15.45 21.92
N ALA A 131 -0.96 15.27 20.65
CA ALA A 131 0.15 14.41 20.25
C ALA A 131 1.51 15.14 20.24
N LEU A 132 1.51 16.45 19.92
CA LEU A 132 2.72 17.27 19.80
C LEU A 132 3.67 17.23 21.00
N PRO A 133 3.21 17.20 22.28
CA PRO A 133 4.11 17.10 23.43
C PRO A 133 4.99 15.84 23.45
N PHE A 134 4.60 14.79 22.72
CA PHE A 134 5.33 13.52 22.62
C PHE A 134 6.13 13.38 21.32
N TRP A 135 6.23 14.45 20.52
CA TRP A 135 6.87 14.39 19.22
C TRP A 135 8.39 14.55 19.33
N GLU A 136 9.11 13.54 18.84
CA GLU A 136 10.55 13.58 18.64
C GLU A 136 10.84 14.01 17.20
N ALA A 137 11.41 15.21 17.02
CA ALA A 137 11.61 15.80 15.69
C ALA A 137 12.82 15.24 14.93
N GLU A 138 13.82 14.68 15.62
CA GLU A 138 15.07 14.24 14.99
C GLU A 138 14.87 13.16 13.91
N PRO A 139 14.04 12.11 14.10
CA PRO A 139 13.76 11.15 13.04
C PRO A 139 13.19 11.79 11.76
N PHE A 140 12.33 12.81 11.90
CA PHE A 140 11.80 13.56 10.77
C PHE A 140 12.90 14.36 10.06
N ILE A 141 13.80 14.99 10.82
CA ILE A 141 14.96 15.72 10.28
C ILE A 141 15.88 14.76 9.52
N THR A 142 16.22 13.59 10.08
CA THR A 142 17.04 12.57 9.41
C THR A 142 16.43 12.12 8.08
N LYS A 143 15.10 11.94 8.02
CA LYS A 143 14.43 11.61 6.75
C LYS A 143 14.58 12.72 5.71
N LEU A 144 14.42 13.99 6.12
CA LEU A 144 14.67 15.13 5.23
C LEU A 144 16.12 15.19 4.74
N GLU A 145 17.10 14.86 5.60
CA GLU A 145 18.51 14.77 5.22
C GLU A 145 18.73 13.75 4.12
N VAL A 146 18.24 12.52 4.31
CA VAL A 146 18.34 11.45 3.31
C VAL A 146 17.69 11.87 1.99
N LEU A 147 16.45 12.36 2.03
CA LEU A 147 15.74 12.76 0.81
C LEU A 147 16.39 13.95 0.10
N SER A 148 17.00 14.88 0.84
CA SER A 148 17.70 16.03 0.27
C SER A 148 18.93 15.66 -0.56
N GLN A 149 19.53 14.49 -0.29
CA GLN A 149 20.70 13.99 -1.01
C GLN A 149 20.32 13.40 -2.37
N VAL A 150 19.10 12.90 -2.51
CA VAL A 150 18.59 12.26 -3.75
C VAL A 150 17.62 13.14 -4.54
N GLU A 151 17.24 14.30 -4.00
CA GLU A 151 16.37 15.27 -4.69
C GLU A 151 16.93 15.65 -6.07
N GLY A 152 16.11 15.48 -7.11
CA GLY A 152 16.47 15.78 -8.49
C GLY A 152 17.26 14.68 -9.22
N MET A 153 17.57 13.57 -8.56
CA MET A 153 18.14 12.39 -9.24
C MET A 153 17.09 11.69 -10.10
N ARG A 154 17.50 11.15 -11.26
CA ARG A 154 16.61 10.50 -12.24
C ARG A 154 15.85 9.32 -11.64
N ASP A 155 16.48 8.56 -10.76
CA ASP A 155 15.92 7.35 -10.16
C ASP A 155 14.94 7.65 -9.01
N TYR A 156 14.91 8.90 -8.54
CA TYR A 156 14.06 9.40 -7.45
C TYR A 156 13.13 10.53 -7.94
N GLY A 157 12.54 10.31 -9.12
CA GLY A 157 11.73 11.30 -9.82
C GLY A 157 10.45 11.73 -9.10
N ASP A 158 10.08 11.08 -8.01
CA ASP A 158 8.95 11.35 -7.11
C ASP A 158 9.27 12.40 -6.04
N ILE A 159 10.56 12.61 -5.74
CA ILE A 159 11.02 13.59 -4.77
C ILE A 159 11.13 14.98 -5.43
N ARG A 160 9.99 15.60 -5.72
CA ARG A 160 9.90 16.93 -6.34
C ARG A 160 9.35 18.03 -5.43
N TRP A 161 9.01 17.67 -4.21
CA TRP A 161 8.28 18.55 -3.29
C TRP A 161 9.18 19.50 -2.48
N GLY A 162 10.51 19.41 -2.67
CA GLY A 162 11.52 20.32 -2.14
C GLY A 162 12.07 20.01 -0.73
N PRO A 163 12.37 18.74 -0.36
CA PRO A 163 12.84 18.41 0.98
C PRO A 163 14.10 19.19 1.40
N LYS A 164 15.02 19.49 0.47
CA LYS A 164 16.24 20.25 0.77
C LYS A 164 15.98 21.67 1.28
N ALA A 165 14.90 22.31 0.82
CA ALA A 165 14.54 23.64 1.28
C ALA A 165 14.08 23.62 2.75
N PHE A 166 13.25 22.64 3.11
CA PHE A 166 12.81 22.44 4.49
C PHE A 166 13.96 22.10 5.43
N LEU A 167 14.88 21.24 4.98
CA LEU A 167 16.07 20.90 5.76
C LEU A 167 16.94 22.13 6.05
N LYS A 168 17.22 22.96 5.04
CA LYS A 168 18.01 24.18 5.23
C LYS A 168 17.38 25.14 6.22
N GLU A 169 16.05 25.26 6.21
CA GLU A 169 15.33 26.10 7.16
C GLU A 169 15.49 25.58 8.61
N LEU A 170 15.36 24.26 8.80
CA LEU A 170 15.56 23.63 10.11
C LEU A 170 16.99 23.79 10.62
N GLN A 171 17.99 23.63 9.74
CA GLN A 171 19.41 23.84 10.06
C GLN A 171 19.74 25.30 10.41
N ALA A 172 18.97 26.25 9.89
CA ALA A 172 19.06 27.67 10.24
C ALA A 172 18.31 28.04 11.53
N GLY A 173 17.75 27.07 12.26
CA GLY A 173 17.00 27.30 13.50
C GLY A 173 15.52 27.64 13.29
N GLY A 174 14.95 27.31 12.14
CA GLY A 174 13.53 27.52 11.85
C GLY A 174 12.58 26.73 12.75
N ASP A 175 11.30 27.17 12.79
CA ASP A 175 10.26 26.53 13.60
C ASP A 175 9.95 25.11 13.10
N ARG A 176 10.30 24.12 13.93
CA ARG A 176 10.12 22.69 13.65
C ARG A 176 8.66 22.33 13.37
N VAL A 177 7.72 22.84 14.17
CA VAL A 177 6.28 22.54 14.00
C VAL A 177 5.76 23.20 12.74
N GLY A 178 6.13 24.47 12.50
CA GLY A 178 5.79 25.19 11.28
C GLY A 178 6.27 24.49 10.01
N VAL A 179 7.50 23.98 10.00
CA VAL A 179 8.04 23.17 8.90
C VAL A 179 7.24 21.87 8.74
N ALA A 180 7.01 21.12 9.83
CA ALA A 180 6.24 19.88 9.80
C ALA A 180 4.83 20.08 9.22
N ARG A 181 4.12 21.17 9.57
CA ARG A 181 2.81 21.51 8.99
C ARG A 181 2.87 21.68 7.47
N ARG A 182 3.90 22.38 6.96
CA ARG A 182 4.06 22.59 5.52
C ARG A 182 4.43 21.30 4.79
N VAL A 183 5.24 20.43 5.41
CA VAL A 183 5.53 19.10 4.87
C VAL A 183 4.26 18.25 4.86
N TYR A 184 3.53 18.19 5.97
CA TYR A 184 2.27 17.46 6.08
C TYR A 184 1.29 17.86 4.98
N ALA A 185 1.07 19.17 4.78
CA ALA A 185 0.20 19.69 3.73
C ALA A 185 0.59 19.23 2.31
N LYS A 186 1.89 19.04 2.03
CA LYS A 186 2.37 18.50 0.75
C LYS A 186 2.12 17.00 0.64
N LEU A 187 2.36 16.23 1.70
CA LEU A 187 2.20 14.76 1.69
C LEU A 187 0.73 14.34 1.60
N VAL A 188 -0.18 15.06 2.25
CA VAL A 188 -1.61 14.73 2.28
C VAL A 188 -2.39 15.22 1.05
N GLN A 189 -1.74 15.96 0.16
CA GLN A 189 -2.39 16.52 -1.03
C GLN A 189 -2.87 15.41 -1.97
N VAL A 190 -4.18 15.38 -2.27
CA VAL A 190 -4.78 14.42 -3.21
C VAL A 190 -4.83 14.97 -4.65
N LYS A 191 -5.30 16.20 -4.84
CA LYS A 191 -5.41 16.81 -6.17
C LYS A 191 -4.07 17.42 -6.59
N ASN A 192 -3.56 17.01 -7.75
CA ASN A 192 -2.23 17.41 -8.26
C ASN A 192 -1.14 17.20 -7.19
N PRO A 193 -0.95 15.95 -6.73
CA PRO A 193 -0.16 15.68 -5.54
C PRO A 193 1.30 16.10 -5.73
N SER A 194 1.87 16.73 -4.69
CA SER A 194 3.29 17.11 -4.68
C SER A 194 4.23 15.91 -4.58
N THR A 195 3.72 14.77 -4.08
CA THR A 195 4.48 13.53 -3.87
C THR A 195 3.74 12.35 -4.46
N TRP A 196 4.48 11.36 -4.94
CA TRP A 196 3.91 10.05 -5.31
C TRP A 196 4.16 9.06 -4.18
N GLY A 197 3.39 7.98 -4.16
CA GLY A 197 3.61 6.91 -3.19
C GLY A 197 4.92 6.18 -3.46
N SER A 198 5.62 5.82 -2.39
CA SER A 198 6.95 5.24 -2.37
C SER A 198 6.98 3.88 -1.66
N TYR A 199 8.14 3.22 -1.60
CA TYR A 199 8.31 2.00 -0.80
C TYR A 199 8.13 2.25 0.70
N GLU A 200 8.52 3.44 1.20
CA GLU A 200 8.31 3.81 2.60
C GLU A 200 6.81 3.89 2.91
N ASP A 201 5.99 4.40 1.98
CA ASP A 201 4.53 4.40 2.14
C ASP A 201 3.95 2.99 2.19
N ILE A 202 4.47 2.05 1.39
CA ILE A 202 4.02 0.65 1.40
C ILE A 202 4.34 0.01 2.74
N ASP A 203 5.57 0.19 3.24
CA ASP A 203 6.00 -0.33 4.53
C ASP A 203 5.15 0.25 5.67
N ALA A 204 4.97 1.58 5.68
CA ALA A 204 4.14 2.30 6.63
C ALA A 204 2.69 1.79 6.65
N LEU A 205 2.08 1.58 5.47
CA LEU A 205 0.72 1.07 5.37
C LEU A 205 0.62 -0.41 5.71
N ALA A 206 1.60 -1.24 5.33
CA ALA A 206 1.67 -2.64 5.75
C ALA A 206 1.71 -2.73 7.29
N HIS A 207 2.48 -1.83 7.92
CA HIS A 207 2.59 -1.75 9.36
C HIS A 207 1.28 -1.32 10.04
N VAL A 208 0.80 -0.11 9.73
CA VAL A 208 -0.36 0.48 10.42
C VAL A 208 -1.66 -0.25 10.11
N LEU A 209 -1.86 -0.75 8.89
CA LEU A 209 -3.06 -1.52 8.55
C LEU A 209 -2.91 -3.00 8.90
N ASN A 210 -1.74 -3.42 9.36
CA ASN A 210 -1.39 -4.80 9.64
C ASN A 210 -1.76 -5.74 8.49
N LEU A 211 -1.14 -5.47 7.34
CA LEU A 211 -1.28 -6.23 6.10
C LEU A 211 0.08 -6.80 5.72
N ASP A 212 0.08 -7.95 5.05
CA ASP A 212 1.21 -8.30 4.20
C ASP A 212 0.97 -7.67 2.82
N ILE A 213 1.93 -6.92 2.28
CA ILE A 213 1.85 -6.36 0.93
C ILE A 213 2.92 -7.02 0.06
N TYR A 214 2.45 -7.74 -0.95
CA TYR A 214 3.28 -8.38 -1.96
C TYR A 214 3.38 -7.48 -3.20
N LEU A 215 4.60 -7.09 -3.54
CA LEU A 215 4.89 -6.21 -4.68
C LEU A 215 5.54 -7.01 -5.82
N PHE A 216 4.78 -7.22 -6.89
CA PHE A 216 5.24 -7.87 -8.11
C PHE A 216 5.87 -6.83 -9.05
N TRP A 217 7.13 -7.02 -9.42
CA TRP A 217 7.85 -6.07 -10.27
C TRP A 217 7.66 -6.36 -11.76
N SER A 218 7.55 -5.35 -12.61
CA SER A 218 7.43 -5.57 -14.06
C SER A 218 8.74 -5.92 -14.75
N ASP A 219 9.90 -5.59 -14.18
CA ASP A 219 11.24 -5.76 -14.76
C ASP A 219 11.90 -7.12 -14.42
N GLY A 220 11.10 -8.19 -14.50
CA GLY A 220 11.54 -9.54 -14.21
C GLY A 220 10.62 -10.25 -13.23
N VAL A 221 11.05 -11.43 -12.77
CA VAL A 221 10.29 -12.22 -11.80
C VAL A 221 10.85 -11.92 -10.40
N LYS A 222 10.55 -10.73 -9.90
CA LYS A 222 10.96 -10.26 -8.55
C LYS A 222 9.72 -9.97 -7.72
N LEU A 223 9.70 -10.50 -6.51
CA LEU A 223 8.59 -10.32 -5.57
C LEU A 223 9.16 -9.81 -4.26
N GLN A 224 8.66 -8.67 -3.79
CA GLN A 224 9.04 -8.10 -2.51
C GLN A 224 7.88 -8.21 -1.52
N LEU A 225 8.18 -8.45 -0.25
CA LEU A 225 7.19 -8.55 0.81
C LEU A 225 7.40 -7.49 1.90
N PHE A 226 6.40 -6.65 2.09
CA PHE A 226 6.28 -5.74 3.22
C PHE A 226 5.37 -6.39 4.27
N ARG A 227 5.84 -6.52 5.51
CA ARG A 227 5.15 -7.28 6.55
C ARG A 227 4.57 -6.36 7.61
N GLY A 228 3.29 -6.55 7.91
CA GLY A 228 2.69 -5.96 9.11
C GLY A 228 3.27 -6.55 10.41
N PRO A 229 3.07 -5.87 11.56
CA PRO A 229 3.72 -6.19 12.83
C PRO A 229 3.15 -7.42 13.55
N ARG A 230 1.93 -7.87 13.24
CA ARG A 230 1.32 -8.96 14.03
C ARG A 230 2.10 -10.28 13.92
N PRO A 231 2.14 -11.08 15.00
CA PRO A 231 2.81 -12.36 15.01
C PRO A 231 2.25 -13.32 13.94
N PRO A 232 3.07 -14.26 13.42
CA PRO A 232 2.63 -15.24 12.41
C PRO A 232 1.42 -16.10 12.81
N SER A 233 1.13 -16.21 14.11
CA SER A 233 -0.03 -16.92 14.66
C SER A 233 -1.36 -16.20 14.44
N GLN A 234 -1.34 -14.92 14.07
CA GLN A 234 -2.54 -14.14 13.76
C GLN A 234 -2.65 -13.99 12.25
N GLN A 235 -3.71 -14.54 11.66
CA GLN A 235 -3.95 -14.42 10.22
C GLN A 235 -4.08 -12.95 9.84
N ARG A 236 -3.33 -12.55 8.81
CA ARG A 236 -3.40 -11.23 8.20
C ARG A 236 -3.74 -11.34 6.71
N PRO A 237 -4.44 -10.34 6.16
CA PRO A 237 -4.66 -10.28 4.73
C PRO A 237 -3.33 -10.00 4.03
N ALA A 238 -3.10 -10.71 2.94
CA ALA A 238 -2.05 -10.46 1.97
C ALA A 238 -2.65 -9.69 0.80
N LEU A 239 -2.27 -8.42 0.63
CA LEU A 239 -2.64 -7.55 -0.47
C LEU A 239 -1.56 -7.62 -1.56
N MET A 240 -1.97 -7.58 -2.83
CA MET A 240 -1.05 -7.68 -3.96
C MET A 240 -1.05 -6.41 -4.81
N LEU A 241 0.14 -5.88 -5.04
CA LEU A 241 0.41 -4.74 -5.92
C LEU A 241 1.28 -5.16 -7.09
N TYR A 242 1.11 -4.50 -8.23
CA TYR A 242 1.95 -4.64 -9.40
C TYR A 242 2.66 -3.32 -9.68
N TYR A 243 4.00 -3.34 -9.69
CA TYR A 243 4.84 -2.18 -9.93
C TYR A 243 5.34 -2.18 -11.37
N THR A 244 4.97 -1.15 -12.13
CA THR A 244 5.51 -0.93 -13.48
C THR A 244 6.67 0.05 -13.39
N VAL A 245 7.84 -0.31 -13.95
CA VAL A 245 9.00 0.58 -14.06
C VAL A 245 8.54 1.96 -14.54
N MET A 246 8.98 3.02 -13.87
CA MET A 246 8.45 4.41 -13.92
C MET A 246 7.37 4.76 -12.87
N GLN A 247 7.52 4.31 -11.62
CA GLN A 247 6.77 4.82 -10.46
C GLN A 247 5.25 4.64 -10.52
N HIS A 248 4.76 3.64 -11.26
CA HIS A 248 3.34 3.36 -11.40
C HIS A 248 2.92 2.08 -10.68
N PHE A 249 1.89 2.18 -9.85
CA PHE A 249 1.30 1.06 -9.11
C PHE A 249 -0.08 0.73 -9.65
N ASP A 250 -0.27 -0.54 -9.99
CA ASP A 250 -1.58 -1.16 -10.23
C ASP A 250 -1.89 -2.16 -9.10
N ALA A 251 -3.14 -2.60 -9.00
CA ALA A 251 -3.42 -3.81 -8.24
C ALA A 251 -2.89 -5.04 -8.99
N ALA A 252 -2.31 -6.00 -8.27
CA ALA A 252 -2.01 -7.33 -8.79
C ALA A 252 -3.15 -8.29 -8.42
N GLY A 253 -3.51 -9.18 -9.34
CA GLY A 253 -4.53 -10.20 -9.12
C GLY A 253 -4.07 -11.56 -9.60
N LEU A 254 -4.16 -12.57 -8.73
CA LEU A 254 -3.79 -13.94 -9.04
C LEU A 254 -5.02 -14.76 -9.46
N VAL A 255 -4.89 -15.44 -10.59
CA VAL A 255 -5.81 -16.47 -11.07
C VAL A 255 -5.12 -17.82 -10.91
N ARG A 256 -5.83 -18.81 -10.37
CA ARG A 256 -5.34 -20.18 -10.19
C ARG A 256 -6.13 -21.15 -11.04
N ASN A 257 -5.53 -22.31 -11.32
CA ASN A 257 -6.13 -23.38 -12.11
C ASN A 257 -6.54 -22.88 -13.50
N THR A 258 -5.64 -22.14 -14.15
CA THR A 258 -5.87 -21.52 -15.46
C THR A 258 -6.14 -22.53 -16.57
N SER A 259 -5.74 -23.79 -16.40
CA SER A 259 -6.01 -24.90 -17.32
C SER A 259 -7.40 -25.53 -17.19
N GLN A 260 -8.17 -25.19 -16.15
CA GLN A 260 -9.49 -25.78 -15.89
C GLN A 260 -10.62 -24.77 -16.14
N PRO A 261 -11.63 -25.10 -16.97
CA PRO A 261 -12.83 -24.30 -17.09
C PRO A 261 -13.81 -24.56 -15.92
N PRO A 262 -14.52 -23.54 -15.41
CA PRO A 262 -14.32 -22.11 -15.68
C PRO A 262 -13.11 -21.53 -14.91
N PRO A 263 -12.47 -20.45 -15.39
CA PRO A 263 -11.42 -19.76 -14.67
C PRO A 263 -11.90 -19.42 -13.26
N ARG A 264 -11.09 -19.78 -12.26
CA ARG A 264 -11.34 -19.43 -10.87
C ARG A 264 -11.25 -17.92 -10.70
N PRO A 265 -11.99 -17.32 -9.75
CA PRO A 265 -11.97 -15.88 -9.51
C PRO A 265 -10.55 -15.30 -9.42
N ILE A 266 -10.41 -14.04 -9.78
CA ILE A 266 -9.16 -13.30 -9.60
C ILE A 266 -9.07 -12.75 -8.18
N TYR A 267 -7.91 -12.92 -7.54
CA TYR A 267 -7.67 -12.47 -6.18
C TYR A 267 -6.58 -11.41 -6.11
N SER A 268 -6.90 -10.18 -5.71
CA SER A 268 -5.93 -9.14 -5.28
C SER A 268 -5.69 -9.10 -3.77
N MET A 269 -6.48 -9.85 -3.00
CA MET A 269 -6.22 -10.15 -1.60
C MET A 269 -6.47 -11.62 -1.27
N LEU A 270 -5.64 -12.17 -0.39
CA LEU A 270 -5.72 -13.53 0.10
C LEU A 270 -5.47 -13.57 1.61
N ARG A 271 -5.85 -14.66 2.28
CA ARG A 271 -5.26 -14.95 3.60
C ARG A 271 -3.80 -15.36 3.38
N ILE A 272 -2.92 -15.04 4.32
CA ILE A 272 -1.52 -15.45 4.20
C ILE A 272 -1.36 -16.96 4.05
N SER A 273 -2.20 -17.77 4.72
CA SER A 273 -2.23 -19.23 4.60
C SER A 273 -2.51 -19.70 3.18
N ASP A 274 -3.38 -18.96 2.49
CA ASP A 274 -3.90 -19.30 1.17
C ASP A 274 -2.98 -18.78 0.06
N PHE A 275 -2.06 -17.85 0.36
CA PHE A 275 -1.10 -17.31 -0.60
C PHE A 275 -0.15 -18.42 -1.11
N PRO A 276 0.15 -18.51 -2.43
CA PRO A 276 0.87 -19.65 -2.98
C PRO A 276 2.25 -19.83 -2.36
N GLY A 277 2.55 -21.04 -1.87
CA GLY A 277 3.79 -21.32 -1.15
C GLY A 277 5.06 -20.99 -1.95
N MET A 278 5.07 -21.29 -3.26
CA MET A 278 6.16 -20.94 -4.16
C MET A 278 6.40 -19.42 -4.21
N LEU A 279 5.34 -18.61 -4.29
CA LEU A 279 5.48 -17.15 -4.29
C LEU A 279 5.91 -16.62 -2.92
N ARG A 280 5.42 -17.21 -1.81
CA ARG A 280 5.92 -16.86 -0.47
C ARG A 280 7.41 -17.12 -0.32
N ALA A 281 7.91 -18.23 -0.86
CA ALA A 281 9.32 -18.62 -0.79
C ALA A 281 10.24 -17.73 -1.62
N MET A 282 9.72 -17.10 -2.69
CA MET A 282 10.47 -16.16 -3.52
C MET A 282 10.48 -14.74 -2.99
N ALA A 283 9.54 -14.40 -2.10
CA ALA A 283 9.37 -13.04 -1.65
C ALA A 283 10.49 -12.66 -0.68
N THR A 284 11.25 -11.62 -1.04
CA THR A 284 12.33 -11.03 -0.23
C THR A 284 11.83 -9.88 0.61
#